data_AF-A0AAU7REJ9-F1
#
_entry.id   AF-A0AAU7REJ9-F1
#
_cell.length_a   1.000
_cell.length_b   1.000
_cell.length_c   1.000
_cell.angle_alpha   90.00
_cell.angle_beta   90.00
_cell.angle_gamma   90.00
#
_symmetry.space_group_name_H-M   'P 1'
#
loop_
_entity.id
_entity.type
_entity.pdbx_description
1 polymer ?
#
loop_
_entity_poly.entity_id
_entity_poly.type
_entity_poly.pdbx_seq_one_letter_code
_entity_poly.pdbx_strand_id
1 'polypeptide(L)'
;MAPLLADSRADKHAASHGSQTPPLDEVRPGSAIRTLTAIVTLAADGWFELSVLQIPGLVVHASRLDRAPEAVRKAACQSTGRAAWEFDVHVQW
;
A
#
# COMPACT_ATOMS: atom_id res chain seq x y z
N MET A 1 -48.14 -16.20 -57.61
CA MET A 1 -48.87 -15.37 -56.64
C MET A 1 -48.07 -15.37 -55.33
N ALA A 2 -47.49 -14.24 -54.96
CA ALA A 2 -46.95 -13.93 -53.61
C ALA A 2 -48.06 -13.20 -52.82
N PRO A 3 -48.06 -13.09 -51.46
CA PRO A 3 -46.95 -12.47 -50.72
C PRO A 3 -46.68 -12.92 -49.24
N LEU A 4 -45.51 -12.49 -48.73
CA LEU A 4 -45.18 -11.89 -47.41
C LEU A 4 -45.63 -12.60 -46.11
N LEU A 5 -44.69 -12.90 -45.21
CA LEU A 5 -44.33 -12.01 -44.09
C LEU A 5 -42.99 -12.45 -43.46
N ALA A 6 -42.15 -11.46 -43.18
CA ALA A 6 -40.87 -11.56 -42.53
C ALA A 6 -41.02 -11.69 -41.00
N ASP A 7 -40.08 -12.37 -40.35
CA ASP A 7 -39.59 -11.89 -39.06
C ASP A 7 -38.06 -11.94 -39.04
N SER A 8 -37.50 -10.75 -39.14
CA SER A 8 -36.12 -10.42 -38.87
C SER A 8 -35.93 -10.30 -37.36
N ARG A 9 -35.01 -11.06 -36.77
CA ARG A 9 -34.28 -10.64 -35.56
C ARG A 9 -32.98 -11.42 -35.46
N ALA A 10 -31.91 -10.85 -35.98
CA ALA A 10 -31.01 -9.94 -35.26
C ALA A 10 -29.86 -10.72 -34.65
N ASP A 11 -28.76 -10.73 -35.43
CA ASP A 11 -27.43 -10.41 -34.93
C ASP A 11 -27.43 -9.90 -33.48
N LYS A 12 -26.81 -10.67 -32.59
CA LYS A 12 -26.27 -10.14 -31.35
C LYS A 12 -24.77 -10.27 -31.37
N HIS A 13 -24.11 -9.47 -32.20
CA HIS A 13 -22.84 -8.89 -31.80
C HIS A 13 -23.10 -7.81 -30.74
N ALA A 14 -22.89 -8.16 -29.48
CA ALA A 14 -22.60 -7.27 -28.35
C ALA A 14 -22.37 -8.18 -27.12
N ALA A 15 -21.32 -8.09 -26.32
CA ALA A 15 -20.24 -7.13 -26.19
C ALA A 15 -19.10 -7.87 -25.45
N SER A 16 -17.85 -7.68 -25.87
CA SER A 16 -16.85 -6.95 -25.10
C SER A 16 -16.44 -7.55 -23.75
N HIS A 17 -15.16 -7.97 -23.73
CA HIS A 17 -14.20 -7.79 -22.65
C HIS A 17 -14.47 -8.41 -21.27
N GLY A 18 -13.51 -9.24 -20.86
CA GLY A 18 -12.95 -9.09 -19.53
C GLY A 18 -13.42 -10.11 -18.52
N SER A 19 -12.81 -11.30 -18.57
CA SER A 19 -12.32 -11.92 -17.36
C SER A 19 -11.04 -12.64 -17.72
N GLN A 20 -10.05 -11.86 -18.16
CA GLN A 20 -8.68 -12.23 -17.91
C GLN A 20 -8.58 -12.27 -16.39
N THR A 21 -8.79 -13.45 -15.80
CA THR A 21 -8.29 -13.74 -14.46
C THR A 21 -6.82 -13.37 -14.52
N PRO A 22 -6.35 -12.32 -13.83
CA PRO A 22 -4.93 -12.11 -13.75
C PRO A 22 -4.35 -13.38 -13.12
N PRO A 23 -3.23 -13.93 -13.64
CA PRO A 23 -2.53 -14.96 -12.89
C PRO A 23 -2.28 -14.41 -11.48
N LEU A 24 -2.45 -15.26 -10.47
CA LEU A 24 -2.11 -15.01 -9.05
C LEU A 24 -0.60 -14.82 -8.82
N ASP A 25 0.07 -14.24 -9.81
CA ASP A 25 1.40 -13.67 -9.76
C ASP A 25 1.22 -12.13 -9.72
N GLU A 26 0.46 -11.63 -8.75
CA GLU A 26 0.66 -10.25 -8.29
C GLU A 26 1.96 -10.23 -7.46
N VAL A 27 3.08 -10.58 -8.09
CA VAL A 27 4.36 -9.99 -7.72
C VAL A 27 4.21 -8.51 -8.07
N ARG A 28 3.69 -7.73 -7.10
CA ARG A 28 3.62 -6.28 -7.23
C ARG A 28 5.02 -5.79 -7.62
N PRO A 29 5.15 -5.01 -8.69
CA PRO A 29 6.42 -4.76 -9.34
C PRO A 29 7.34 -3.99 -8.41
N GLY A 30 8.50 -4.57 -8.10
CA GLY A 30 9.70 -3.82 -7.73
C GLY A 30 9.56 -2.82 -6.58
N SER A 31 8.76 -3.09 -5.55
CA SER A 31 8.85 -2.32 -4.31
C SER A 31 10.15 -2.71 -3.62
N ALA A 32 11.24 -2.04 -4.01
CA ALA A 32 12.48 -2.05 -3.28
C ALA A 32 12.13 -1.78 -1.81
N ILE A 33 12.46 -2.74 -0.94
CA ILE A 33 12.28 -2.59 0.50
C ILE A 33 12.93 -1.27 0.89
N ARG A 34 12.12 -0.35 1.44
CA ARG A 34 12.60 0.99 1.80
C ARG A 34 13.05 0.97 3.23
N THR A 35 14.35 1.16 3.42
CA THR A 35 14.93 1.34 4.75
C THR A 35 14.51 2.69 5.31
N LEU A 36 13.84 2.68 6.46
CA LEU A 36 13.49 3.82 7.28
C LEU A 36 14.39 3.85 8.50
N THR A 37 15.07 4.96 8.71
CA THR A 37 15.89 5.23 9.88
C THR A 37 15.10 6.15 10.80
N ALA A 38 14.71 5.63 11.96
CA ALA A 38 14.09 6.39 13.02
C ALA A 38 15.15 6.76 14.06
N ILE A 39 15.36 8.06 14.28
CA ILE A 39 16.26 8.57 15.32
C ILE A 39 15.45 8.99 16.54
N VAL A 40 15.86 8.60 17.73
CA VAL A 40 15.26 9.09 18.98
C VAL A 40 15.69 10.54 19.17
N THR A 41 14.75 11.48 19.07
CA THR A 41 15.02 12.92 19.22
C THR A 41 14.78 13.43 20.64
N LEU A 42 13.88 12.76 21.38
CA LEU A 42 13.56 13.09 22.77
C LEU A 42 13.22 11.81 23.54
N ALA A 43 13.72 11.72 24.77
CA ALA A 43 13.25 10.76 25.76
C ALA A 43 12.75 11.56 26.97
N ALA A 44 11.44 11.53 27.22
CA ALA A 44 10.79 12.27 28.30
C ALA A 44 9.80 11.35 29.02
N ASP A 45 9.74 11.42 30.36
CA ASP A 45 8.88 10.65 31.27
C ASP A 45 8.02 9.52 30.64
N GLY A 46 8.68 8.41 30.28
CA GLY A 46 8.01 7.19 29.82
C GLY A 46 7.61 7.15 28.33
N TRP A 47 8.03 8.14 27.53
CA TRP A 47 7.84 8.15 26.09
C TRP A 47 9.08 8.62 25.32
N PHE A 48 9.21 8.09 24.11
CA PHE A 48 10.26 8.40 23.15
C PHE A 48 9.62 9.08 21.95
N GLU A 49 10.22 10.18 21.52
CA GLU A 49 9.95 10.78 20.24
C GLU A 49 10.96 10.27 19.21
N LEU A 50 10.46 9.76 18.10
CA LEU A 50 11.26 9.28 16.99
C LEU A 50 10.97 10.09 15.74
N SER A 51 12.01 10.61 15.11
CA SER A 51 11.93 11.27 13.81
C SER A 51 12.44 10.34 12.70
N VAL A 52 11.68 10.21 11.61
CA VAL A 52 12.04 9.33 10.49
C VAL A 52 12.74 10.14 9.39
N LEU A 53 14.02 9.84 9.12
CA LEU A 53 14.84 10.66 8.22
C LEU A 53 14.33 10.67 6.76
N GLN A 54 13.79 9.54 6.30
CA GLN A 54 13.35 9.36 4.91
C GLN A 54 11.95 9.94 4.66
N ILE A 55 11.20 10.31 5.71
CA ILE A 55 9.87 10.91 5.60
C ILE A 55 9.88 12.23 6.39
N PRO A 56 10.20 13.35 5.72
CA PRO A 56 10.30 14.66 6.37
C PRO A 56 9.02 15.00 7.13
N GLY A 57 9.17 15.38 8.41
CA GLY A 57 8.05 15.73 9.28
C GLY A 57 7.30 14.54 9.89
N LEU A 58 7.70 13.29 9.60
CA LEU A 58 7.14 12.12 10.26
C LEU A 58 7.76 11.94 11.65
N VAL A 59 6.98 12.30 12.67
CA VAL A 59 7.30 12.12 14.07
C VAL A 59 6.42 11.03 14.65
N VAL A 60 7.01 10.12 15.42
CA VAL A 60 6.36 8.95 16.00
C VAL A 60 6.65 8.92 17.49
N HIS A 61 5.59 8.81 18.29
CA HIS A 61 5.72 8.66 19.74
C HIS A 61 5.55 7.21 20.14
N ALA A 62 6.50 6.68 20.92
CA ALA A 62 6.46 5.31 21.42
C ALA A 62 6.77 5.29 22.91
N SER A 63 6.00 4.55 23.71
CA SER A 63 6.28 4.38 25.15
C SER A 63 7.39 3.37 25.43
N ARG A 64 7.77 2.55 24.44
CA ARG A 64 8.83 1.53 24.55
C ARG A 64 9.60 1.45 23.24
N LEU A 65 10.93 1.40 23.33
CA LEU A 65 11.80 1.27 22.14
C LEU A 65 11.56 -0.03 21.36
N ASP A 66 11.25 -1.16 22.04
CA ASP A 66 10.86 -2.42 21.37
C ASP A 66 9.63 -2.27 20.45
N ARG A 67 8.76 -1.30 20.72
CA ARG A 67 7.55 -1.03 19.91
C ARG A 67 7.75 0.10 18.91
N ALA A 68 8.87 0.83 18.98
CA ALA A 68 9.17 1.92 18.07
C ALA A 68 9.22 1.49 16.59
N PRO A 69 9.83 0.34 16.21
CA PRO A 69 9.87 -0.07 14.81
C PRO A 69 8.46 -0.31 14.22
N GLU A 70 7.57 -0.91 15.01
CA GLU A 70 6.18 -1.18 14.61
C GLU A 70 5.39 0.12 14.48
N ALA A 71 5.55 1.04 15.44
CA ALA A 71 4.91 2.36 15.41
C ALA A 71 5.36 3.19 14.20
N VAL A 72 6.66 3.20 13.91
CA VAL A 72 7.25 3.88 12.74
C VAL A 72 6.72 3.29 11.44
N ARG A 73 6.67 1.96 11.34
CA ARG A 73 6.13 1.27 10.17
C ARG A 73 4.67 1.63 9.93
N LYS A 74 3.84 1.62 10.97
CA LYS A 74 2.42 1.99 10.88
C LYS A 74 2.24 3.45 10.44
N ALA A 75 3.01 4.37 11.02
CA ALA A 75 2.98 5.77 10.66
C ALA A 75 3.43 6.01 9.21
N ALA A 76 4.47 5.30 8.76
CA ALA A 76 4.93 5.34 7.38
C ALA A 76 3.87 4.79 6.40
N CYS A 77 3.18 3.70 6.74
CA CYS A 77 2.07 3.16 5.94
C CYS A 77 0.96 4.20 5.77
N GLN A 78 0.57 4.85 6.87
CA GLN A 78 -0.47 5.88 6.86
C GLN A 78 -0.06 7.10 6.04
N SER A 79 1.20 7.53 6.15
CA SER A 79 1.72 8.70 5.45
C SER A 79 1.90 8.48 3.94
N THR A 80 2.26 7.26 3.53
CA THR A 80 2.64 6.98 2.13
C THR A 80 1.63 6.12 1.36
N GLY A 81 0.64 5.53 2.04
CA GLY A 81 -0.32 4.59 1.46
C GLY A 81 0.27 3.22 1.10
N ARG A 82 1.49 2.93 1.55
CA ARG A 82 2.24 1.70 1.24
C ARG A 82 1.96 0.62 2.28
N ALA A 83 2.25 -0.63 1.92
CA ALA A 83 2.09 -1.75 2.83
C ALA A 83 3.25 -1.84 3.84
N ALA A 84 2.96 -2.39 5.03
CA ALA A 84 3.94 -2.48 6.13
C ALA A 84 5.18 -3.33 5.81
N TRP A 85 5.04 -4.30 4.91
CA TRP A 85 6.14 -5.15 4.45
C TRP A 85 7.08 -4.44 3.46
N GLU A 86 6.69 -3.29 2.90
CA GLU A 86 7.54 -2.49 2.01
C GLU A 86 8.58 -1.66 2.79
N PHE A 87 8.49 -1.63 4.11
CA PHE A 87 9.36 -0.85 4.98
C PHE A 87 10.23 -1.75 5.83
N ASP A 88 11.52 -1.48 5.85
CA ASP A 88 12.45 -2.03 6.82
C ASP A 88 12.85 -0.92 7.79
N VAL A 89 12.72 -1.14 9.10
CA VAL A 89 12.83 -0.06 10.09
C VAL A 89 14.02 -0.29 11.00
N HIS A 90 14.94 0.67 11.02
CA HIS A 90 16.06 0.73 11.94
C HIS A 90 15.87 1.89 12.91
N VAL A 91 15.97 1.60 14.20
CA VAL A 91 15.94 2.62 15.25
C VAL A 91 17.37 2.89 15.69
N GLN A 92 17.74 4.17 15.75
CA GLN A 92 19.02 4.67 16.27
C GLN A 92 18.75 5.58 17.48
N TRP A 93 19.61 5.49 18.48
CA TRP A 93 19.55 6.23 19.74
C TRP A 93 20.82 7.04 19.97
#